data_AF-A0A3B8PGQ8-F1
#
_entry.id   AF-A0A3B8PGQ8-F1
#
_cell.length_a   1.000
_cell.length_b   1.000
_cell.length_c   1.000
_cell.angle_alpha   90.00
_cell.angle_beta   90.00
_cell.angle_gamma   90.00
#
_symmetry.space_group_name_H-M   'P 1'
#
loop_
_entity.id
_entity.type
_entity.pdbx_description
1 polymer ?
#
loop_
_entity_poly.entity_id
_entity_poly.type
_entity_poly.pdbx_seq_one_letter_code
_entity_poly.pdbx_strand_id
1 'polypeptide(L)' 'MSTRSLRFRIACEAARLLAVRRESDFFGAKRAAARAICGGWARSGDLPTDLEIREALQRLVPVETL' A
#
# COMPACT_ATOMS: atom_id res chain seq x y z
N MET A 1 15.95 5.73 -14.68
CA MET A 1 15.31 5.47 -13.37
C MET A 1 13.84 5.23 -13.60
N SER A 2 13.36 3.99 -13.46
CA SER A 2 11.96 3.65 -13.75
C SER A 2 11.05 4.35 -12.76
N THR A 3 10.22 5.28 -13.22
CA THR A 3 9.14 5.86 -12.43
C THR A 3 8.24 4.72 -11.97
N ARG A 4 8.25 4.43 -10.67
CA ARG A 4 7.37 3.41 -10.08
C ARG A 4 5.92 3.77 -10.37
N SER A 5 5.15 2.80 -10.86
CA SER A 5 3.75 3.01 -11.23
C SER A 5 2.95 3.58 -10.06
N LEU A 6 1.88 4.32 -10.37
CA LEU A 6 0.98 4.85 -9.34
C LEU A 6 0.48 3.74 -8.40
N ARG A 7 0.10 2.59 -8.97
CA ARG A 7 -0.28 1.38 -8.24
C ARG A 7 0.77 0.94 -7.21
N PHE A 8 2.03 0.90 -7.62
CA PHE A 8 3.13 0.52 -6.72
C PHE A 8 3.29 1.51 -5.56
N ARG A 9 3.17 2.82 -5.84
CA ARG A 9 3.24 3.84 -4.78
C ARG A 9 2.10 3.68 -3.78
N ILE A 10 0.87 3.42 -4.24
CA ILE A 10 -0.29 3.17 -3.39
C ILE A 10 -0.09 1.89 -2.56
N ALA A 11 0.45 0.81 -3.15
CA ALA A 11 0.73 -0.42 -2.43
C ALA A 11 1.73 -0.21 -1.27
N CYS A 12 2.82 0.52 -1.52
CA CYS A 12 3.82 0.83 -0.49
C CYS A 12 3.27 1.69 0.63
N GLU A 13 2.40 2.66 0.32
CA GLU A 13 1.78 3.51 1.34
C GLU A 13 0.77 2.72 2.18
N ALA A 14 -0.07 1.89 1.54
CA ALA A 14 -1.01 1.02 2.23
C ALA A 14 -0.27 0.05 3.16
N ALA A 15 0.83 -0.54 2.70
CA ALA A 15 1.68 -1.40 3.50
C ALA A 15 2.29 -0.65 4.71
N ARG A 16 2.73 0.61 4.54
CA ARG A 16 3.20 1.42 5.65
C ARG A 16 2.09 1.69 6.69
N LEU A 17 0.87 2.00 6.25
CA LEU A 17 -0.28 2.22 7.14
C LEU A 17 -0.62 0.97 7.97
N LEU A 18 -0.54 -0.22 7.36
CA LEU A 18 -0.70 -1.51 8.05
C LEU A 18 0.44 -1.78 9.04
N ALA A 19 1.69 -1.53 8.64
CA ALA A 19 2.86 -1.77 9.48
C ALA A 19 2.83 -0.94 10.77
N VAL A 20 2.41 0.33 10.68
CA VAL A 20 2.25 1.20 11.86
C VAL A 20 0.93 0.98 12.63
N ARG A 21 0.16 -0.07 12.27
CA ARG A 21 -1.18 -0.39 12.82
C ARG A 21 -2.17 0.77 12.79
N ARG A 22 -2.03 1.70 11.84
CA ARG A 22 -2.98 2.80 11.65
C ARG A 22 -4.26 2.31 10.96
N GLU A 23 -4.14 1.23 10.19
CA GLU A 23 -5.24 0.52 9.56
C GLU A 23 -5.11 -0.96 9.90
N SER A 24 -6.24 -1.65 10.07
CA SER A 24 -6.29 -3.06 10.45
C SER A 24 -6.57 -3.98 9.26
N ASP A 25 -7.03 -3.43 8.13
CA ASP A 25 -7.44 -4.17 6.96
C ASP A 25 -6.91 -3.56 5.64
N PHE A 26 -6.76 -4.42 4.63
CA PHE A 26 -6.22 -4.04 3.34
C PHE A 26 -7.10 -3.04 2.58
N PHE A 27 -8.43 -3.06 2.78
CA PHE A 27 -9.35 -2.18 2.08
C PHE A 27 -9.27 -0.75 2.61
N GLY A 28 -9.27 -0.57 3.93
CA GLY A 28 -9.04 0.70 4.62
C GLY A 28 -7.67 1.28 4.26
N ALA A 29 -6.62 0.48 4.39
CA ALA A 29 -5.26 0.88 4.04
C ALA A 29 -5.12 1.31 2.58
N LYS A 30 -5.71 0.56 1.64
CA LYS A 30 -5.72 0.89 0.21
C LYS A 30 -6.44 2.21 -0.07
N ARG A 31 -7.61 2.42 0.54
CA ARG A 31 -8.41 3.63 0.35
C ARG A 31 -7.72 4.86 0.93
N ALA A 32 -7.15 4.74 2.13
CA ALA A 32 -6.37 5.80 2.78
C ALA A 32 -5.12 6.15 1.96
N ALA A 33 -4.37 5.15 1.49
CA ALA A 33 -3.21 5.32 0.64
C ALA A 33 -3.54 6.00 -0.69
N ALA A 34 -4.62 5.57 -1.37
CA ALA A 34 -5.06 6.19 -2.62
C ALA A 34 -5.42 7.66 -2.42
N ARG A 35 -6.10 7.99 -1.32
CA ARG A 35 -6.45 9.37 -0.99
C ARG A 35 -5.22 10.23 -0.70
N ALA A 36 -4.24 9.68 0.02
CA ALA A 36 -3.00 10.37 0.35
C ALA A 36 -2.13 10.67 -0.89
N ILE A 37 -2.08 9.74 -1.86
CA ILE A 37 -1.21 9.87 -3.04
C ILE A 37 -1.89 10.60 -4.19
N CYS A 38 -3.16 10.31 -4.45
CA CYS A 38 -3.90 10.88 -5.58
C CYS A 38 -4.66 12.17 -5.21
N GLY A 39 -4.73 12.54 -3.94
CA GLY A 39 -5.56 13.65 -3.46
C GLY A 39 -7.06 13.40 -3.56
N GLY A 40 -7.48 12.16 -3.82
CA GLY A 40 -8.87 11.81 -4.13
C GLY A 40 -9.05 10.32 -4.41
N TRP A 41 -9.95 9.98 -5.35
CA TRP A 41 -10.18 8.61 -5.76
C TRP A 41 -9.22 8.20 -6.89
N ALA A 42 -8.48 7.11 -6.69
CA ALA A 42 -7.75 6.46 -7.77
C ALA A 42 -8.71 5.66 -8.66
N ARG A 43 -8.42 5.57 -9.97
CA ARG A 43 -9.16 4.66 -10.86
C ARG A 43 -8.96 3.22 -10.40
N SER A 44 -9.94 2.35 -10.62
CA SER A 44 -9.85 0.95 -10.23
C SER A 44 -8.62 0.24 -10.80
N GLY A 45 -8.18 0.61 -12.00
CA GLY A 45 -6.95 0.09 -12.61
C GLY A 45 -5.66 0.57 -11.94
N ASP A 46 -5.68 1.67 -11.20
CA ASP A 46 -4.52 2.21 -10.47
C ASP A 46 -4.46 1.72 -9.02
N LEU A 47 -5.55 1.13 -8.52
CA LEU A 47 -5.58 0.57 -7.17
C LEU A 47 -4.82 -0.76 -7.13
N PRO A 48 -4.03 -0.98 -6.05
CA PRO A 48 -3.36 -2.25 -5.86
C PRO A 48 -4.35 -3.34 -5.40
N THR A 49 -4.00 -4.57 -5.70
CA THR A 49 -4.59 -5.77 -5.12
C THR A 49 -4.08 -5.98 -3.70
N ASP A 50 -4.82 -6.74 -2.91
CA ASP A 50 -4.42 -7.06 -1.53
C ASP A 50 -3.11 -7.88 -1.51
N LEU A 51 -2.86 -8.68 -2.56
CA LEU A 51 -1.60 -9.38 -2.77
C LEU A 51 -0.42 -8.41 -2.91
N GLU A 52 -0.54 -7.38 -3.77
CA GLU A 52 0.52 -6.37 -3.96
C GLU A 52 0.80 -5.59 -2.67
N ILE A 53 -0.23 -5.29 -1.86
CA ILE A 53 -0.06 -4.64 -0.56
C ILE A 53 0.66 -5.58 0.40
N ARG A 54 0.30 -6.87 0.44
CA ARG A 54 0.97 -7.87 1.29
C ARG A 54 2.44 -8.03 0.92
N GLU A 55 2.77 -8.10 -0.37
CA GLU A 55 4.16 -8.13 -0.82
C GLU A 55 4.92 -6.87 -0.40
N ALA A 56 4.31 -5.69 -0.53
CA ALA A 56 4.91 -4.44 -0.06
C ALA A 56 5.11 -4.44 1.46
N LEU A 57 4.18 -5.03 2.23
CA LEU A 57 4.28 -5.16 3.68
C LEU A 57 5.42 -6.11 4.08
N GLN A 58 5.57 -7.24 3.41
CA GLN A 58 6.67 -8.18 3.62
C GLN A 58 8.05 -7.57 3.34
N ARG A 59 8.12 -6.57 2.45
CA ARG A 59 9.37 -5.82 2.20
C ARG A 59 9.69 -4.78 3.28
N LEU A 60 8.69 -4.37 4.07
CA LEU A 60 8.84 -3.35 5.12
C LEU A 60 9.12 -3.96 6.49
N VAL A 61 8.53 -5.14 6.77
CA VAL A 61 8.77 -5.88 8.01
C VAL A 61 9.98 -6.77 7.78
N PRO A 62 11.13 -6.51 8.44
CA PRO A 62 12.25 -7.43 8.39
C PRO A 62 11.78 -8.81 8.87
N VAL A 63 12.13 -9.87 8.14
CA VAL A 63 12.04 -11.24 8.64
C VAL A 63 13.13 -11.40 9.71
N GLU A 64 12.94 -10.76 10.86
CA GLU A 64 13.71 -10.98 12.08
C GLU A 64 12.71 -11.03 13.23
N THR A 65 11.94 -12.10 13.26
CA THR A 65 11.29 -12.57 14.48
C THR A 65 11.12 -14.07 14.41
N LEU A 66 12.23 -14.80 14.41
CA LEU A 66 12.37 -16.13 15.01
C LEU A 66 13.80 -16.28 15.54
#